data_AF-A0A8H5YLZ0-F1
#
_entry.id   AF-A0A8H5YLZ0-F1
#
_cell.length_a   1.000
_cell.length_b   1.000
_cell.length_c   1.000
_cell.angle_alpha   90.00
_cell.angle_beta   90.00
_cell.angle_gamma   90.00
#
_symmetry.space_group_name_H-M   'P 1'
#
loop_
_entity.id
_entity.type
_entity.pdbx_description
1 polymer ?
#
loop_
_entity_poly.entity_id
_entity_poly.type
_entity_poly.pdbx_seq_one_letter_code
_entity_poly.pdbx_strand_id
1 'polypeptide(L)'
;MPCGVAIIRYEQCLHKLLFKVGCTQSCKELCPASHQRVLVVTSYLWLCEDCHKREFNTELTQRCCKWTDLQRAVPLDYPPEQQTMLSIVLQNRQCLDNAFRDSARAMKLEEIQWVAEWTYEYGLMLYDVTVAGRWDRSKAMRRIDQLRSLRLWDLVVIKDGLRCSKELFEDQPEETYWTISEQFAEQHYDRASEGQLPEPSRPQPPLSFETENTHTPETKESAESPDMMDWIQDGEDDDDEKPITEQPPPSQPLPDE
;
A
#
# COMPACT_ATOMS: atom_id res chain seq x y z
N MET A 1 -11.26 -18.52 -28.15
CA MET A 1 -11.83 -17.94 -26.91
C MET A 1 -10.73 -17.17 -26.17
N PRO A 2 -11.09 -16.12 -25.41
CA PRO A 2 -10.13 -15.11 -24.96
C PRO A 2 -9.10 -15.61 -23.93
N CYS A 3 -7.97 -14.89 -23.78
CA CYS A 3 -7.06 -15.11 -22.66
C CYS A 3 -7.78 -14.67 -21.36
N GLY A 4 -7.75 -15.49 -20.31
CA GLY A 4 -8.28 -15.17 -18.98
C GLY A 4 -7.29 -14.31 -18.21
N VAL A 5 -7.77 -13.26 -17.55
CA VAL A 5 -6.93 -12.34 -16.77
C VAL A 5 -7.43 -12.20 -15.33
N ALA A 6 -6.48 -12.08 -14.42
CA ALA A 6 -6.68 -11.74 -13.01
C ALA A 6 -5.99 -10.40 -12.73
N ILE A 7 -6.59 -9.56 -11.90
CA ILE A 7 -6.08 -8.21 -11.64
C ILE A 7 -6.09 -7.97 -10.13
N ILE A 8 -4.98 -7.49 -9.58
CA ILE A 8 -4.91 -6.90 -8.24
C ILE A 8 -4.72 -5.39 -8.35
N ARG A 9 -5.48 -4.64 -7.56
CA ARG A 9 -5.37 -3.19 -7.39
C ARG A 9 -4.75 -2.91 -6.02
N TYR A 10 -3.89 -1.90 -5.96
CA TYR A 10 -3.25 -1.45 -4.73
C TYR A 10 -3.81 -0.06 -4.41
N GLU A 11 -4.60 0.08 -3.36
CA GLU A 11 -5.40 1.30 -3.14
C GLU A 11 -4.54 2.51 -2.78
N GLN A 12 -3.51 2.34 -1.96
CA GLN A 12 -2.63 3.46 -1.58
C GLN A 12 -1.79 4.04 -2.72
N CYS A 13 -1.44 3.25 -3.75
CA CYS A 13 -0.63 3.74 -4.88
C CYS A 13 -1.35 3.70 -6.24
N LEU A 14 -2.61 3.25 -6.27
CA LEU A 14 -3.45 3.12 -7.46
C LEU A 14 -2.88 2.25 -8.59
N HIS A 15 -1.77 1.57 -8.33
CA HIS A 15 -1.15 0.65 -9.27
C HIS A 15 -2.01 -0.60 -9.45
N LYS A 16 -1.85 -1.22 -10.62
CA LYS A 16 -2.57 -2.44 -10.98
C LYS A 16 -1.57 -3.43 -11.52
N LEU A 17 -1.64 -4.66 -11.03
CA LEU A 17 -0.88 -5.77 -11.57
C LEU A 17 -1.85 -6.73 -12.26
N LEU A 18 -1.55 -7.03 -13.52
CA LEU A 18 -2.37 -7.88 -14.38
C LEU A 18 -1.65 -9.19 -14.60
N PHE A 19 -2.32 -10.28 -14.24
CA PHE A 19 -1.86 -11.64 -14.50
C PHE A 19 -2.59 -12.25 -15.67
N LYS A 20 -1.82 -12.86 -16.56
CA LYS A 20 -2.34 -13.75 -17.58
C LYS A 20 -2.50 -15.14 -16.98
N VAL A 21 -3.73 -15.56 -16.82
CA VAL A 21 -4.09 -16.82 -16.16
C VAL A 21 -4.05 -18.00 -17.14
N GLY A 22 -4.55 -17.78 -18.36
CA GLY A 22 -4.62 -18.83 -19.35
C GLY A 22 -5.12 -18.33 -20.69
N CYS A 23 -4.98 -19.16 -21.72
CA CYS A 23 -5.50 -18.87 -23.05
C CYS A 23 -5.94 -20.14 -23.74
N THR A 24 -7.05 -20.07 -24.47
CA THR A 24 -7.53 -21.19 -25.30
C THR A 24 -6.82 -21.29 -26.65
N GLN A 25 -6.15 -20.21 -27.09
CA GLN A 25 -5.40 -20.12 -28.34
C GLN A 25 -3.88 -20.17 -28.14
N SER A 26 -3.41 -20.45 -26.92
CA SER A 26 -1.99 -20.50 -26.57
C SER A 26 -1.22 -19.23 -26.98
N CYS A 27 -1.83 -18.06 -26.76
CA CYS A 27 -1.20 -16.74 -26.91
C CYS A 27 0.15 -16.75 -26.14
N LYS A 28 1.28 -16.24 -26.67
CA LYS A 28 2.51 -16.03 -25.88
C LYS A 28 2.35 -14.82 -24.97
N GLU A 29 1.93 -13.70 -25.57
CA GLU A 29 1.53 -12.48 -24.88
C GLU A 29 0.02 -12.48 -24.59
N LEU A 30 -0.51 -11.37 -24.08
CA LEU A 30 -1.96 -11.20 -23.89
C LEU A 30 -2.66 -11.06 -25.25
N CYS A 31 -3.84 -11.67 -25.40
CA CYS A 31 -4.71 -11.38 -26.55
C CYS A 31 -5.13 -9.90 -26.55
N PRO A 32 -5.58 -9.35 -27.69
CA PRO A 32 -6.19 -8.02 -27.75
C PRO A 32 -7.29 -7.87 -26.69
N ALA A 33 -7.51 -6.66 -26.16
CA ALA A 33 -8.46 -6.40 -25.06
C ALA A 33 -9.89 -6.90 -25.35
N SER A 34 -10.33 -6.83 -26.62
CA SER A 34 -11.62 -7.37 -27.07
C SER A 34 -11.75 -8.90 -26.88
N HIS A 35 -10.62 -9.59 -26.79
CA HIS A 35 -10.48 -11.02 -26.56
C HIS A 35 -9.76 -11.29 -25.23
N GLN A 36 -10.02 -10.48 -24.20
CA GLN A 36 -9.65 -10.78 -22.83
C GLN A 36 -10.91 -10.96 -21.98
N ARG A 37 -10.86 -11.89 -21.02
CA ARG A 37 -11.92 -12.07 -20.03
C ARG A 37 -11.34 -11.88 -18.64
N VAL A 38 -11.81 -10.84 -17.95
CA VAL A 38 -11.46 -10.62 -16.54
C VAL A 38 -12.23 -11.61 -15.68
N LEU A 39 -11.49 -12.49 -15.01
CA LEU A 39 -12.02 -13.56 -14.16
C LEU A 39 -12.09 -13.14 -12.70
N VAL A 40 -11.06 -12.47 -12.20
CA VAL A 40 -11.02 -11.94 -10.84
C VAL A 40 -10.44 -10.55 -10.84
N VAL A 41 -11.01 -9.68 -10.00
CA VAL A 41 -10.40 -8.42 -9.61
C VAL A 41 -10.35 -8.38 -8.09
N THR A 42 -9.18 -8.20 -7.54
CA THR A 42 -8.97 -7.94 -6.11
C THR A 42 -8.49 -6.51 -5.88
N SER A 43 -8.70 -6.02 -4.67
CA SER A 43 -8.23 -4.73 -4.18
C SER A 43 -7.56 -4.95 -2.84
N TYR A 44 -6.29 -4.58 -2.78
CA TYR A 44 -5.46 -4.64 -1.59
C TYR A 44 -5.27 -3.23 -1.06
N LEU A 45 -5.51 -3.04 0.23
CA LEU A 45 -5.50 -1.73 0.88
C LEU A 45 -4.15 -0.99 0.75
N TRP A 46 -3.05 -1.73 0.76
CA TRP A 46 -1.71 -1.16 0.92
C TRP A 46 -0.98 -1.00 -0.41
N LEU A 47 0.25 -0.49 -0.33
CA LEU A 47 1.14 -0.25 -1.46
C LEU A 47 1.51 -1.54 -2.21
N CYS A 48 1.79 -1.39 -3.50
CA CYS A 48 2.46 -2.45 -4.25
C CYS A 48 3.92 -2.60 -3.83
N GLU A 49 4.52 -3.75 -4.16
CA GLU A 49 5.90 -4.09 -3.81
C GLU A 49 6.91 -3.01 -4.22
N ASP A 50 6.77 -2.45 -5.43
CA ASP A 50 7.66 -1.40 -5.92
C ASP A 50 7.50 -0.08 -5.18
N CYS A 51 6.28 0.28 -4.77
CA CYS A 51 6.04 1.50 -4.00
C CYS A 51 6.56 1.35 -2.57
N HIS A 52 6.30 0.20 -1.94
CA HIS A 52 6.84 -0.14 -0.63
C HIS A 52 8.38 -0.11 -0.64
N LYS A 53 9.03 -0.65 -1.68
CA LYS A 53 10.50 -0.56 -1.85
C LYS A 53 10.98 0.88 -1.98
N ARG A 54 10.28 1.73 -2.74
CA ARG A 54 10.65 3.15 -2.90
C ARG A 54 10.55 3.90 -1.58
N GLU A 55 9.43 3.76 -0.87
CA GLU A 55 9.23 4.38 0.43
C GLU A 55 10.30 3.95 1.44
N PHE A 56 10.57 2.64 1.53
CA PHE A 56 11.62 2.11 2.40
C PHE A 56 13.00 2.69 2.07
N ASN A 57 13.35 2.84 0.79
CA ASN A 57 14.63 3.41 0.39
C ASN A 57 14.74 4.90 0.74
N THR A 58 13.65 5.65 0.60
CA THR A 58 13.58 7.04 1.05
C THR A 58 13.75 7.14 2.55
N GLU A 59 13.03 6.33 3.33
CA GLU A 59 13.16 6.26 4.78
C GLU A 59 14.58 5.86 5.21
N LEU A 60 15.16 4.85 4.56
CA LEU A 60 16.54 4.41 4.82
C LEU A 60 17.54 5.56 4.65
N THR A 61 17.37 6.37 3.59
CA THR A 61 18.23 7.53 3.34
C THR A 61 18.13 8.55 4.49
N GLN A 62 16.90 8.90 4.89
CA GLN A 62 16.66 9.84 5.99
C GLN A 62 17.24 9.32 7.31
N ARG A 63 17.07 8.02 7.59
CA ARG A 63 17.60 7.39 8.80
C ARG A 63 19.13 7.34 8.80
N CYS A 64 19.76 7.04 7.67
CA CYS A 64 21.22 7.10 7.54
C CYS A 64 21.74 8.50 7.87
N CYS A 65 21.09 9.56 7.38
CA CYS A 65 21.43 10.93 7.74
C CYS A 65 21.29 11.16 9.25
N LYS A 66 20.13 10.81 9.84
CA LYS A 66 19.86 10.94 11.28
C LYS A 66 20.95 10.27 12.14
N TRP A 67 21.30 9.01 11.85
CA TRP A 67 22.32 8.29 12.61
C TRP A 67 23.70 8.92 12.45
N THR A 68 24.04 9.39 11.24
CA THR A 68 25.29 10.11 11.00
C THR A 68 25.35 11.42 11.80
N ASP A 69 24.24 12.16 11.85
CA ASP A 69 24.17 13.42 12.60
C ASP A 69 24.28 13.18 14.11
N LEU A 70 23.66 12.12 14.63
CA LEU A 70 23.82 11.71 16.04
C LEU A 70 25.27 11.35 16.38
N GLN A 71 25.99 10.66 15.48
CA GLN A 71 27.42 10.39 15.68
C GLN A 71 28.25 11.67 15.64
N ARG A 72 27.96 12.60 14.74
CA ARG A 72 28.65 13.90 14.67
C ARG A 72 28.36 14.80 15.88
N ALA A 73 27.23 14.59 16.55
CA ALA A 73 26.84 15.34 17.74
C ALA A 73 27.49 14.82 19.05
N VAL A 74 28.32 13.76 18.99
CA VAL A 74 29.07 13.30 20.17
C VAL A 74 30.02 14.42 20.63
N PRO A 75 29.92 14.90 21.89
CA PRO A 75 30.73 16.01 22.35
C PRO A 75 32.23 15.70 22.34
N LEU A 76 33.02 16.58 21.71
CA LEU A 76 34.47 16.43 21.56
C LEU A 76 35.27 16.77 22.83
N ASP A 77 34.62 17.44 23.79
CA ASP A 77 35.15 17.80 25.10
C ASP A 77 35.16 16.62 26.08
N TYR A 78 34.49 15.52 25.75
CA TYR A 78 34.54 14.30 26.56
C TYR A 78 35.90 13.59 26.47
N PRO A 79 36.33 12.90 27.54
CA PRO A 79 37.47 12.00 27.47
C PRO A 79 37.33 10.97 26.34
N PRO A 80 38.42 10.55 25.67
CA PRO A 80 38.38 9.64 24.53
C PRO A 80 37.65 8.31 24.81
N GLU A 81 37.76 7.80 26.04
CA GLU A 81 37.08 6.57 26.48
C GLU A 81 35.55 6.75 26.50
N GLN A 82 35.06 7.90 26.96
CA GLN A 82 33.63 8.22 27.01
C GLN A 82 33.08 8.45 25.60
N GLN A 83 33.82 9.14 24.72
CA GLN A 83 33.43 9.29 23.31
C GLN A 83 33.32 7.94 22.60
N THR A 84 34.28 7.04 22.86
CA THR A 84 34.28 5.68 22.31
C THR A 84 33.06 4.90 22.79
N MET A 85 32.77 4.94 24.09
CA MET A 85 31.62 4.27 24.68
C MET A 85 30.29 4.80 24.09
N LEU A 86 30.13 6.11 23.98
CA LEU A 86 28.95 6.75 23.38
C LEU A 86 28.77 6.32 21.91
N SER A 87 29.86 6.29 21.15
CA SER A 87 29.84 5.86 19.75
C SER A 87 29.40 4.40 19.61
N ILE A 88 29.90 3.51 20.48
CA ILE A 88 29.47 2.10 20.53
C ILE A 88 27.99 1.98 20.87
N VAL A 89 27.50 2.74 21.86
CA VAL A 89 26.08 2.73 22.25
C VAL A 89 25.19 3.18 21.07
N LEU A 90 25.56 4.26 20.38
CA LEU A 90 24.84 4.74 19.20
C LEU A 90 24.84 3.72 18.07
N GLN A 91 25.98 3.08 17.80
CA GLN A 91 26.09 2.03 16.79
C GLN A 91 25.21 0.81 17.12
N ASN A 92 25.24 0.34 18.36
CA ASN A 92 24.39 -0.77 18.80
C ASN A 92 22.90 -0.44 18.66
N ARG A 93 22.51 0.79 19.03
CA ARG A 93 21.13 1.25 18.87
C ARG A 93 20.71 1.31 17.39
N GLN A 94 21.59 1.79 16.51
CA GLN A 94 21.36 1.78 15.07
C GLN A 94 21.20 0.34 14.53
N CYS A 95 22.06 -0.59 14.95
CA CYS A 95 21.97 -1.99 14.55
C CYS A 95 20.64 -2.63 14.98
N LEU A 96 20.20 -2.39 16.21
CA LEU A 96 18.92 -2.90 16.72
C LEU A 96 17.73 -2.30 15.96
N ASP A 97 17.68 -0.97 15.77
CA ASP A 97 16.61 -0.31 14.98
C ASP A 97 16.54 -0.85 13.56
N ASN A 98 17.69 -1.05 12.90
CA ASN A 98 17.75 -1.63 11.57
C ASN A 98 17.22 -3.08 11.55
N ALA A 99 17.60 -3.92 12.51
CA ALA A 99 17.16 -5.31 12.56
C ALA A 99 15.63 -5.43 12.73
N PHE A 100 15.03 -4.66 13.62
CA PHE A 100 13.56 -4.65 13.79
C PHE A 100 12.84 -4.21 12.51
N ARG A 101 13.37 -3.18 11.84
CA ARG A 101 12.77 -2.65 10.60
C ARG A 101 12.93 -3.58 9.42
N ASP A 102 14.08 -4.24 9.29
CA ASP A 102 14.30 -5.25 8.25
C ASP A 102 13.35 -6.44 8.43
N SER A 103 13.11 -6.86 9.66
CA SER A 103 12.09 -7.88 9.98
C SER A 103 10.68 -7.42 9.62
N ALA A 104 10.27 -6.22 10.03
CA ALA A 104 8.96 -5.67 9.68
C ALA A 104 8.77 -5.54 8.16
N ARG A 105 9.81 -5.08 7.44
CA ARG A 105 9.83 -5.00 5.99
C ARG A 105 9.67 -6.38 5.34
N ALA A 106 10.36 -7.40 5.84
CA ALA A 106 10.26 -8.75 5.32
C ALA A 106 8.83 -9.29 5.43
N MET A 107 8.20 -9.14 6.61
CA MET A 107 6.80 -9.53 6.82
C MET A 107 5.85 -8.81 5.85
N LYS A 108 6.05 -7.51 5.64
CA LYS A 108 5.21 -6.74 4.71
C LYS A 108 5.42 -7.12 3.25
N LEU A 109 6.65 -7.43 2.83
CA LEU A 109 6.91 -7.92 1.48
C LEU A 109 6.29 -9.31 1.25
N GLU A 110 6.38 -10.19 2.23
CA GLU A 110 5.73 -11.51 2.19
C GLU A 110 4.21 -11.37 2.06
N GLU A 111 3.60 -10.47 2.83
CA GLU A 111 2.17 -10.19 2.74
C GLU A 111 1.77 -9.69 1.33
N ILE A 112 2.50 -8.72 0.77
CA ILE A 112 2.26 -8.18 -0.58
C ILE A 112 2.37 -9.27 -1.66
N GLN A 113 3.40 -10.11 -1.57
CA GLN A 113 3.60 -11.21 -2.52
C GLN A 113 2.50 -12.24 -2.40
N TRP A 114 2.11 -12.55 -1.17
CA TRP A 114 1.07 -13.53 -0.90
C TRP A 114 -0.31 -13.10 -1.42
N VAL A 115 -0.71 -11.82 -1.28
CA VAL A 115 -1.97 -11.34 -1.85
C VAL A 115 -1.97 -11.34 -3.38
N ALA A 116 -0.81 -11.07 -3.99
CA ALA A 116 -0.61 -11.14 -5.43
C ALA A 116 -0.71 -12.60 -5.93
N GLU A 117 -0.05 -13.53 -5.25
CA GLU A 117 -0.10 -14.97 -5.53
C GLU A 117 -1.49 -15.53 -5.34
N TRP A 118 -2.18 -15.16 -4.25
CA TRP A 118 -3.57 -15.54 -4.00
C TRP A 118 -4.47 -15.10 -5.17
N THR A 119 -4.34 -13.86 -5.62
CA THR A 119 -5.14 -13.31 -6.74
C THR A 119 -4.89 -14.10 -8.02
N TYR A 120 -3.63 -14.43 -8.29
CA TYR A 120 -3.23 -15.21 -9.45
C TYR A 120 -3.77 -16.64 -9.38
N GLU A 121 -3.57 -17.33 -8.25
CA GLU A 121 -4.00 -18.71 -8.05
C GLU A 121 -5.53 -18.84 -8.10
N TYR A 122 -6.24 -17.92 -7.45
CA TYR A 122 -7.69 -17.87 -7.50
C TYR A 122 -8.17 -17.68 -8.95
N GLY A 123 -7.53 -16.78 -9.70
CA GLY A 123 -7.74 -16.61 -11.13
C GLY A 123 -7.54 -17.91 -11.91
N LEU A 124 -6.45 -18.65 -11.65
CA LEU A 124 -6.15 -19.95 -12.28
C LEU A 124 -7.28 -20.95 -12.06
N MET A 125 -7.78 -21.06 -10.83
CA MET A 125 -8.87 -21.99 -10.53
C MET A 125 -10.15 -21.59 -11.25
N LEU A 126 -10.48 -20.30 -11.26
CA LEU A 126 -11.63 -19.78 -12.00
C LEU A 126 -11.53 -20.07 -13.50
N TYR A 127 -10.34 -19.85 -14.10
CA TYR A 127 -10.12 -20.13 -15.52
C TYR A 127 -10.32 -21.60 -15.84
N ASP A 128 -9.81 -22.48 -14.96
CA ASP A 128 -9.95 -23.90 -15.18
C ASP A 128 -11.41 -24.37 -15.10
N VAL A 129 -12.14 -23.94 -14.07
CA VAL A 129 -13.56 -24.28 -13.88
C VAL A 129 -14.46 -23.70 -15.00
N THR A 130 -14.18 -22.49 -15.46
CA THR A 130 -15.08 -21.75 -16.36
C THR A 130 -14.73 -21.84 -17.84
N VAL A 131 -13.47 -22.13 -18.19
CA VAL A 131 -12.99 -22.07 -19.58
C VAL A 131 -12.21 -23.32 -19.97
N ALA A 132 -11.16 -23.67 -19.21
CA ALA A 132 -10.16 -24.64 -19.67
C ALA A 132 -10.60 -26.09 -19.48
N GLY A 133 -11.25 -26.40 -18.36
CA GLY A 133 -11.61 -27.76 -17.95
C GLY A 133 -10.42 -28.72 -17.92
N ARG A 134 -9.20 -28.23 -17.60
CA ARG A 134 -7.99 -29.07 -17.63
C ARG A 134 -7.82 -29.84 -16.33
N TRP A 135 -8.27 -29.29 -15.21
CA TRP A 135 -8.23 -29.94 -13.92
C TRP A 135 -9.59 -30.59 -13.63
N ASP A 136 -9.57 -31.56 -12.71
CA ASP A 136 -10.82 -32.09 -12.18
C ASP A 136 -11.61 -30.96 -11.52
N ARG A 137 -12.79 -30.67 -12.08
CA ARG A 137 -13.67 -29.60 -11.62
C ARG A 137 -13.94 -29.69 -10.11
N SER A 138 -14.06 -30.89 -9.56
CA SER A 138 -14.30 -31.10 -8.13
C SER A 138 -13.10 -30.66 -7.27
N LYS A 139 -11.88 -30.90 -7.76
CA LYS A 139 -10.64 -30.46 -7.10
C LYS A 139 -10.45 -28.96 -7.21
N ALA A 140 -10.68 -28.40 -8.39
CA ALA A 140 -10.57 -26.95 -8.60
C ALA A 140 -11.60 -26.17 -7.74
N MET A 141 -12.84 -26.66 -7.65
CA MET A 141 -13.85 -26.08 -6.75
C MET A 141 -13.44 -26.20 -5.28
N ARG A 142 -12.93 -27.35 -4.84
CA ARG A 142 -12.41 -27.48 -3.47
C ARG A 142 -11.28 -26.50 -3.17
N ARG A 143 -10.39 -26.26 -4.14
CA ARG A 143 -9.30 -25.29 -3.98
C ARG A 143 -9.82 -23.86 -3.93
N ILE A 144 -10.84 -23.53 -4.71
CA ILE A 144 -11.56 -22.24 -4.63
C ILE A 144 -12.13 -22.05 -3.22
N ASP A 145 -12.80 -23.06 -2.66
CA ASP A 145 -13.37 -22.98 -1.31
C ASP A 145 -12.28 -22.82 -0.24
N GLN A 146 -11.15 -23.52 -0.38
CA GLN A 146 -9.98 -23.31 0.48
C GLN A 146 -9.47 -21.87 0.39
N LEU A 147 -9.24 -21.36 -0.82
CA LEU A 147 -8.75 -20.00 -1.03
C LEU A 147 -9.71 -18.94 -0.48
N ARG A 148 -11.02 -19.17 -0.55
CA ARG A 148 -12.06 -18.30 0.03
C ARG A 148 -12.08 -18.35 1.55
N SER A 149 -11.78 -19.51 2.14
CA SER A 149 -11.71 -19.66 3.59
C SER A 149 -10.48 -18.98 4.22
N LEU A 150 -9.48 -18.65 3.40
CA LEU A 150 -8.34 -17.85 3.85
C LEU A 150 -8.82 -16.43 4.12
N ARG A 151 -8.59 -15.97 5.36
CA ARG A 151 -8.95 -14.62 5.77
C ARG A 151 -7.89 -13.64 5.28
N LEU A 152 -8.30 -12.72 4.41
CA LEU A 152 -7.44 -11.68 3.84
C LEU A 152 -7.96 -10.32 4.31
N TRP A 153 -7.64 -9.93 5.54
CA TRP A 153 -8.20 -8.74 6.18
C TRP A 153 -8.09 -7.47 5.33
N ASP A 154 -7.04 -7.40 4.51
CA ASP A 154 -6.71 -6.24 3.69
C ASP A 154 -6.91 -6.48 2.19
N LEU A 155 -7.42 -7.64 1.77
CA LEU A 155 -7.71 -7.97 0.37
C LEU A 155 -9.20 -8.21 0.15
N VAL A 156 -9.80 -7.41 -0.72
CA VAL A 156 -11.20 -7.49 -1.13
C VAL A 156 -11.34 -8.04 -2.54
N VAL A 157 -12.29 -8.93 -2.76
CA VAL A 157 -12.64 -9.45 -4.08
C VAL A 157 -13.74 -8.58 -4.70
N ILE A 158 -13.37 -7.70 -5.63
CA ILE A 158 -14.31 -6.80 -6.33
C ILE A 158 -15.10 -7.56 -7.40
N LYS A 159 -14.43 -8.48 -8.11
CA LYS A 159 -15.04 -9.24 -9.19
C LYS A 159 -14.65 -10.70 -9.10
N ASP A 160 -15.62 -11.56 -9.33
CA ASP A 160 -15.48 -13.00 -9.35
C ASP A 160 -16.22 -13.56 -10.57
N GLY A 161 -15.60 -14.49 -11.29
CA GLY A 161 -16.17 -15.09 -12.49
C GLY A 161 -17.25 -16.14 -12.21
N LEU A 162 -17.39 -16.60 -10.96
CA LEU A 162 -18.37 -17.59 -10.52
C LEU A 162 -19.50 -17.01 -9.66
N ARG A 163 -19.26 -15.88 -8.97
CA ARG A 163 -20.23 -15.26 -8.06
C ARG A 163 -20.81 -13.97 -8.63
N CYS A 164 -22.05 -13.67 -8.30
CA CYS A 164 -22.65 -12.37 -8.60
C CYS A 164 -22.24 -11.31 -7.57
N SER A 165 -22.42 -10.03 -7.89
CA SER A 165 -22.05 -8.92 -7.00
C SER A 165 -22.75 -8.97 -5.63
N LYS A 166 -23.96 -9.55 -5.57
CA LYS A 166 -24.70 -9.70 -4.30
C LYS A 166 -24.04 -10.71 -3.37
N GLU A 167 -23.68 -11.89 -3.89
CA GLU A 167 -22.98 -12.93 -3.13
C GLU A 167 -21.61 -12.44 -2.63
N LEU A 168 -20.91 -11.64 -3.45
CA LEU A 168 -19.63 -11.04 -3.05
C LEU A 168 -19.77 -10.02 -1.91
N PHE A 169 -20.87 -9.28 -1.88
CA PHE A 169 -21.15 -8.30 -0.85
C PHE A 169 -21.47 -8.97 0.50
N GLU A 170 -22.28 -10.04 0.48
CA GLU A 170 -22.67 -10.77 1.69
C GLU A 170 -21.49 -11.53 2.34
N ASP A 171 -20.51 -11.99 1.55
CA ASP A 171 -19.35 -12.74 2.02
C ASP A 171 -18.23 -11.84 2.60
N GLN A 172 -18.29 -10.52 2.44
CA GLN A 172 -17.22 -9.62 2.86
C GLN A 172 -17.46 -8.99 4.24
N PRO A 173 -16.42 -8.87 5.08
CA PRO A 173 -16.53 -8.17 6.35
C PRO A 173 -16.86 -6.69 6.10
N GLU A 174 -17.88 -6.17 6.80
CA GLU A 174 -18.35 -4.78 6.66
C GLU A 174 -17.19 -3.77 6.77
N GLU A 175 -16.30 -3.93 7.75
CA GLU A 175 -15.22 -2.97 8.02
C GLU A 175 -14.25 -2.76 6.84
N THR A 176 -13.78 -3.85 6.20
CA THR A 176 -12.86 -3.75 5.06
C THR A 176 -13.58 -3.22 3.81
N TYR A 177 -14.83 -3.63 3.59
CA TYR A 177 -15.63 -3.19 2.45
C TYR A 177 -15.93 -1.69 2.52
N TRP A 178 -16.32 -1.17 3.69
CA TRP A 178 -16.59 0.26 3.87
C TRP A 178 -15.33 1.11 3.73
N THR A 179 -14.20 0.67 4.31
CA THR A 179 -12.92 1.37 4.18
C THR A 179 -12.49 1.53 2.72
N ILE A 180 -12.67 0.49 1.90
CA ILE A 180 -12.36 0.53 0.47
C ILE A 180 -13.43 1.31 -0.29
N SER A 181 -14.71 1.07 -0.02
CA SER A 181 -15.83 1.70 -0.74
C SER A 181 -15.91 3.21 -0.52
N GLU A 182 -15.57 3.71 0.68
CA GLU A 182 -15.49 5.14 0.97
C GLU A 182 -14.36 5.80 0.17
N GLN A 183 -13.18 5.18 0.12
CA GLN A 183 -12.07 5.65 -0.73
C GLN A 183 -12.43 5.63 -2.23
N PHE A 184 -13.20 4.64 -2.70
CA PHE A 184 -13.71 4.60 -4.07
C PHE A 184 -14.72 5.72 -4.37
N ALA A 185 -15.59 6.05 -3.42
CA ALA A 185 -16.55 7.13 -3.57
C ALA A 185 -15.84 8.48 -3.66
N GLU A 186 -14.88 8.75 -2.78
CA GLU A 186 -14.07 9.99 -2.79
C GLU A 186 -13.29 10.13 -4.11
N GLN A 187 -12.57 9.09 -4.55
CA GLN A 187 -11.82 9.14 -5.82
C GLN A 187 -12.72 9.25 -7.07
N HIS A 188 -13.94 8.71 -7.03
CA HIS A 188 -14.90 8.86 -8.12
C HIS A 188 -15.55 10.25 -8.14
N TYR A 189 -15.78 10.86 -6.97
CA TYR A 189 -16.20 12.25 -6.87
C TYR A 189 -15.12 13.18 -7.44
N ASP A 190 -13.85 13.02 -7.03
CA ASP A 190 -12.74 13.83 -7.53
C ASP A 190 -12.61 13.76 -9.06
N ARG A 191 -12.68 12.56 -9.64
CA ARG A 191 -12.61 12.35 -11.09
C ARG A 191 -13.86 12.86 -11.83
N ALA A 192 -15.03 12.89 -11.20
CA ALA A 192 -16.25 13.47 -11.77
C ALA A 192 -16.23 15.01 -11.71
N SER A 193 -15.62 15.59 -10.68
CA SER A 193 -15.38 17.05 -10.59
C SER A 193 -14.25 17.54 -11.52
N GLU A 194 -13.31 16.69 -11.90
CA GLU A 194 -12.32 16.98 -12.96
C GLU A 194 -12.88 16.83 -14.39
N GLY A 195 -14.16 16.43 -14.53
CA GLY A 195 -14.85 16.23 -15.81
C GLY A 195 -15.37 17.49 -16.52
N GLN A 196 -15.11 18.68 -15.99
CA GLN A 196 -15.25 19.94 -16.75
C GLN A 196 -13.87 20.46 -17.13
N LEU A 197 -13.28 19.85 -18.16
CA LEU A 197 -12.20 20.48 -18.90
C LEU A 197 -12.70 21.85 -19.40
N PRO A 198 -11.98 22.96 -19.18
CA PRO A 198 -12.28 24.22 -19.84
C PRO A 198 -12.23 23.98 -21.35
N GLU A 199 -13.22 24.47 -22.09
CA GLU A 199 -13.18 24.44 -23.55
C GLU A 199 -11.84 25.02 -24.05
N PRO A 200 -11.20 24.42 -25.07
CA PRO A 200 -9.97 24.97 -25.61
C PRO A 200 -10.24 26.34 -26.23
N SER A 201 -9.90 27.41 -25.52
CA SER A 201 -9.96 28.79 -26.02
C SER A 201 -8.92 28.97 -27.11
N ARG A 202 -9.34 28.80 -28.36
CA ARG A 202 -8.58 29.19 -29.55
C ARG A 202 -8.37 30.72 -29.49
N PRO A 203 -7.14 31.25 -29.58
CA PRO A 203 -6.95 32.68 -29.56
C PRO A 203 -7.51 33.29 -30.85
N GLN A 204 -8.41 34.26 -30.75
CA GLN A 204 -8.92 35.02 -31.90
C GLN A 204 -7.87 36.04 -32.39
N PRO A 205 -7.77 36.33 -33.70
CA PRO A 205 -6.89 37.37 -34.22
C PRO A 205 -7.44 38.78 -33.92
N PRO A 206 -6.59 39.81 -33.92
CA PRO A 206 -6.91 41.09 -33.33
C PRO A 206 -7.83 41.90 -34.26
N LEU A 207 -8.90 42.47 -33.70
CA LEU A 207 -9.61 43.57 -34.32
C LEU A 207 -9.65 44.73 -33.33
N SER A 208 -9.08 45.82 -33.80
CA SER A 208 -8.94 47.15 -33.20
C SER A 208 -10.27 47.92 -33.06
N PHE A 209 -10.17 49.04 -32.32
CA PHE A 209 -11.10 50.16 -32.08
C PHE A 209 -11.97 50.00 -30.81
N GLU A 210 -11.63 50.74 -29.72
CA GLU A 210 -12.08 52.12 -29.39
C GLU A 210 -13.59 52.16 -29.23
N THR A 211 -14.24 52.62 -28.16
CA THR A 211 -13.98 53.46 -26.96
C THR A 211 -15.11 53.01 -25.98
N GLU A 212 -15.16 53.28 -24.67
CA GLU A 212 -15.04 54.54 -23.96
C GLU A 212 -15.22 54.22 -22.46
N ASN A 213 -14.44 54.91 -21.63
CA ASN A 213 -14.63 55.25 -20.22
C ASN A 213 -15.88 54.73 -19.47
N THR A 214 -15.67 54.28 -18.22
CA THR A 214 -16.03 55.10 -17.04
C THR A 214 -15.39 54.50 -15.76
N HIS A 215 -14.40 55.22 -15.24
CA HIS A 215 -14.09 55.49 -13.83
C HIS A 215 -14.31 54.41 -12.73
N THR A 216 -13.17 53.93 -12.22
CA THR A 216 -12.81 53.70 -10.80
C THR A 216 -13.02 54.99 -9.94
N PRO A 217 -12.91 55.01 -8.58
CA PRO A 217 -12.02 54.15 -7.76
C PRO A 217 -12.48 53.81 -6.30
N GLU A 218 -11.74 52.90 -5.66
CA GLU A 218 -10.99 53.11 -4.37
C GLU A 218 -11.80 52.82 -3.07
N THR A 219 -11.27 52.30 -1.96
CA THR A 219 -9.93 51.90 -1.49
C THR A 219 -10.13 51.06 -0.20
N LYS A 220 -9.10 50.27 0.18
CA LYS A 220 -8.41 50.24 1.50
C LYS A 220 -8.16 48.85 2.10
N GLU A 221 -6.86 48.57 2.11
CA GLU A 221 -6.09 47.70 3.00
C GLU A 221 -6.35 47.99 4.49
N SER A 222 -6.16 46.99 5.35
CA SER A 222 -5.19 47.06 6.45
C SER A 222 -5.02 45.71 7.13
N ALA A 223 -3.76 45.44 7.48
CA ALA A 223 -3.25 44.31 8.22
C ALA A 223 -3.60 44.36 9.72
N GLU A 224 -3.47 43.23 10.42
CA GLU A 224 -2.70 43.05 11.67
C GLU A 224 -3.05 41.72 12.35
N SER A 225 -2.07 40.81 12.42
CA SER A 225 -1.83 39.90 13.56
C SER A 225 -0.81 40.62 14.47
N PRO A 226 -0.47 40.18 15.72
CA PRO A 226 -0.74 38.91 16.40
C PRO A 226 -1.17 39.07 17.89
N ASP A 227 -1.50 38.00 18.63
CA ASP A 227 -0.80 37.68 19.88
C ASP A 227 -1.23 36.39 20.61
N MET A 228 -0.23 35.83 21.32
CA MET A 228 -0.23 35.05 22.57
C MET A 228 -0.78 33.62 22.68
N MET A 229 0.20 32.71 22.78
CA MET A 229 0.33 31.52 23.62
C MET A 229 -0.51 31.52 24.93
N ASP A 230 -1.16 30.39 25.20
CA ASP A 230 -1.52 29.90 26.54
C ASP A 230 -1.63 28.36 26.49
N TRP A 231 -1.67 27.69 27.65
CA TRP A 231 -1.80 26.23 27.93
C TRP A 231 -0.50 25.46 28.29
N ILE A 232 0.09 25.85 29.42
CA ILE A 232 0.13 25.12 30.71
C ILE A 232 0.17 23.56 30.77
N GLN A 233 1.20 23.10 31.52
CA GLN A 233 1.36 21.94 32.45
C GLN A 233 1.53 20.49 31.97
N ASP A 234 2.76 20.01 32.12
CA ASP A 234 3.24 19.07 33.15
C ASP A 234 2.25 18.08 33.78
N GLY A 235 2.52 16.79 33.56
CA GLY A 235 2.02 15.66 34.33
C GLY A 235 3.01 14.50 34.23
N GLU A 236 3.95 14.45 35.17
CA GLU A 236 4.73 13.25 35.51
C GLU A 236 3.84 12.32 36.36
N ASP A 237 3.90 11.00 36.11
CA ASP A 237 4.02 9.99 37.17
C ASP A 237 4.37 8.61 36.57
N ASP A 238 5.51 8.12 37.09
CA ASP A 238 6.12 6.78 37.14
C ASP A 238 5.12 5.66 37.57
N ASP A 239 5.36 4.33 37.56
CA ASP A 239 6.51 3.45 37.34
C ASP A 239 6.00 1.97 37.22
N ASP A 240 6.95 1.05 37.01
CA ASP A 240 6.96 -0.38 37.39
C ASP A 240 6.58 -1.49 36.37
N GLU A 241 7.57 -1.87 35.56
CA GLU A 241 7.81 -3.24 35.11
C GLU A 241 8.64 -4.03 36.15
N LYS A 242 8.36 -5.34 36.35
CA LYS A 242 9.37 -6.40 36.61
C LYS A 242 8.88 -7.81 36.23
N PRO A 243 9.79 -8.78 35.95
CA PRO A 243 9.77 -9.54 34.71
C PRO A 243 9.50 -11.05 34.85
N ILE A 244 9.11 -11.66 33.72
CA ILE A 244 8.88 -13.10 33.49
C ILE A 244 10.23 -13.83 33.44
N THR A 245 10.34 -14.95 34.16
CA THR A 245 11.52 -15.85 34.14
C THR A 245 11.25 -17.00 33.17
N GLU A 246 11.97 -17.09 32.05
CA GLU A 246 11.97 -18.25 31.17
C GLU A 246 13.11 -19.22 31.54
N GLN A 247 12.77 -20.50 31.75
CA GLN A 247 13.73 -21.59 31.87
C GLN A 247 14.12 -22.12 30.48
N PRO A 248 15.40 -22.46 30.23
CA PRO A 248 15.83 -23.05 28.98
C PRO A 248 15.46 -24.55 28.88
N PRO A 249 15.21 -25.07 27.66
CA PRO A 249 14.86 -26.48 27.45
C PRO A 249 16.08 -27.43 27.57
N PRO A 250 15.87 -28.69 28.00
CA PRO A 250 16.94 -29.68 28.08
C PRO A 250 17.33 -30.23 26.70
N SER A 251 18.64 -30.46 26.56
CA SER A 251 19.37 -30.91 25.39
C SER A 251 18.97 -32.31 24.88
N GLN A 252 18.84 -32.48 23.56
CA GLN A 252 18.85 -33.78 22.90
C GLN A 252 20.29 -34.29 22.71
N PRO A 253 20.58 -35.60 22.82
CA PRO A 253 21.84 -36.19 22.37
C PRO A 253 21.83 -36.49 20.86
N LEU A 254 23.01 -36.35 20.24
CA LEU A 254 23.36 -36.72 18.86
C LEU A 254 23.29 -38.25 18.62
N PRO A 255 23.18 -38.70 17.36
CA PRO A 255 22.98 -40.10 17.00
C PRO A 255 24.29 -40.91 17.01
N ASP A 256 24.17 -42.18 17.40
CA ASP A 256 25.12 -43.25 17.08
C ASP A 256 24.59 -44.06 15.89
N GLU A 257 25.54 -44.53 15.06
CA GLU A 257 25.47 -45.34 13.82
C GLU A 257 25.37 -44.61 12.45
#